data_AF-A0A1I7IYB3-F1
#
_entry.id   AF-A0A1I7IYB3-F1
#
_cell.length_a   1.000
_cell.length_b   1.000
_cell.length_c   1.000
_cell.angle_alpha   90.00
_cell.angle_beta   90.00
_cell.angle_gamma   90.00
#
_symmetry.space_group_name_H-M   'P 1'
#
loop_
_entity.id
_entity.type
_entity.pdbx_description
1 polymer ?
#
loop_
_entity_poly.entity_id
_entity_poly.type
_entity_poly.pdbx_seq_one_letter_code
_entity_poly.pdbx_strand_id
1 'polypeptide(L)'
;MKTCSWKKLVLSFWLWLVLVVPVMAQIGGIEDSVQNISDTIRSVFPIILGVIFLVGFLFNAGHFFGENADLKKGITRVLVFVLIAGAVVGIFTYLIGIVV
;
A
#
# COMPACT_ATOMS: atom_id res chain seq x y z
N MET A 1 46.86 -37.10 -18.42
CA MET A 1 45.44 -37.26 -18.00
C MET A 1 44.90 -36.15 -17.06
N LYS A 2 45.59 -35.02 -16.79
CA LYS A 2 45.13 -34.00 -15.82
C LYS A 2 44.30 -32.83 -16.40
N THR A 3 44.36 -32.58 -17.71
CA THR A 3 43.70 -31.41 -18.34
C THR A 3 42.18 -31.57 -18.53
N CYS A 4 41.66 -32.79 -18.47
CA CYS A 4 40.23 -33.08 -18.64
C CYS A 4 39.41 -32.71 -17.38
N SER A 5 39.99 -32.79 -16.18
CA SER A 5 39.29 -32.48 -14.93
C SER A 5 39.05 -30.97 -14.76
N TRP A 6 40.02 -30.14 -15.15
CA TRP A 6 39.92 -28.69 -15.04
C TRP A 6 38.82 -28.10 -15.94
N LYS A 7 38.73 -28.57 -17.18
CA LYS A 7 37.65 -28.15 -18.10
C LYS A 7 36.27 -28.52 -17.57
N LYS A 8 36.13 -29.68 -16.92
CA LYS A 8 34.88 -30.11 -16.28
C LYS A 8 34.52 -29.26 -15.06
N LEU A 9 35.50 -28.89 -14.23
CA LEU A 9 35.30 -27.99 -13.10
C LEU A 9 34.89 -26.58 -13.55
N VAL A 10 35.57 -26.03 -14.56
CA VAL A 10 35.20 -24.74 -15.14
C VAL A 10 33.80 -24.80 -15.75
N LEU A 11 33.47 -25.85 -16.52
CA LEU A 11 32.13 -26.03 -17.09
C LEU A 11 31.05 -26.16 -16.01
N SER A 12 31.32 -26.90 -14.93
CA SER A 12 30.40 -27.04 -13.80
C SER A 12 30.19 -25.72 -13.04
N PHE A 13 31.24 -24.89 -12.92
CA PHE A 13 31.15 -23.58 -12.29
C PHE A 13 30.33 -22.59 -13.15
N TRP A 14 30.55 -22.60 -14.47
CA TRP A 14 29.73 -21.83 -15.40
C TRP A 14 28.26 -22.27 -15.41
N LEU A 15 28.00 -23.59 -15.36
CA LEU A 15 26.65 -24.12 -15.26
C LEU A 15 25.96 -23.67 -13.96
N TRP A 16 26.71 -23.65 -12.85
CA TRP A 16 26.19 -23.19 -11.56
C TRP A 16 25.89 -21.68 -11.56
N LEU A 17 26.76 -20.85 -12.17
CA LEU A 17 26.52 -19.41 -12.31
C LEU A 17 25.24 -19.10 -13.12
N VAL A 18 24.99 -19.82 -14.21
CA VAL A 18 23.79 -19.61 -15.04
C VAL A 18 22.50 -19.97 -14.27
N LEU A 19 22.56 -20.95 -13.36
CA LEU A 19 21.41 -21.39 -12.58
C LEU A 19 21.07 -20.48 -11.40
N VAL A 20 22.02 -19.69 -10.88
CA VAL A 20 21.80 -18.82 -9.70
C VAL A 20 21.24 -17.44 -10.07
N VAL A 21 21.50 -16.93 -11.27
CA VAL A 21 21.02 -15.61 -11.74
C VAL A 21 19.48 -15.47 -11.76
N PRO A 22 18.66 -16.43 -12.24
CA PRO A 22 17.22 -16.23 -12.32
C PRO A 22 16.54 -16.16 -10.94
N VAL A 23 17.14 -16.75 -9.90
CA VAL A 23 16.58 -16.74 -8.53
C VAL A 23 16.70 -15.34 -7.90
N MET A 24 17.74 -14.59 -8.25
CA MET A 24 17.97 -13.23 -7.72
C MET A 24 17.06 -12.18 -8.39
N ALA A 25 16.65 -12.40 -9.64
CA ALA A 25 15.71 -11.52 -10.35
C ALA A 25 14.26 -11.61 -9.82
N GLN A 26 13.88 -12.74 -9.21
CA GLN A 26 12.55 -12.92 -8.62
C GLN A 26 12.37 -12.15 -7.30
N ILE A 27 13.45 -11.93 -6.54
CA ILE A 27 13.40 -11.19 -5.27
C ILE A 27 13.22 -9.69 -5.54
N GLY A 28 13.97 -9.12 -6.49
CA GLY A 28 13.82 -7.71 -6.88
C GLY A 28 12.49 -7.39 -7.57
N GLY A 29 11.94 -8.31 -8.37
CA GLY A 29 10.66 -8.09 -9.05
C GLY A 29 9.45 -7.98 -8.12
N ILE A 30 9.48 -8.65 -6.96
CA ILE A 30 8.40 -8.54 -5.96
C ILE A 30 8.50 -7.20 -5.22
N GLU A 31 9.71 -6.78 -4.85
CA GLU A 31 9.95 -5.48 -4.20
C GLU A 31 9.48 -4.32 -5.08
N ASP A 32 9.85 -4.33 -6.37
CA ASP A 32 9.39 -3.33 -7.33
C ASP A 32 7.85 -3.34 -7.50
N SER A 33 7.24 -4.53 -7.51
CA SER A 33 5.78 -4.66 -7.62
C SER A 33 5.07 -4.10 -6.37
N VAL A 34 5.60 -4.40 -5.18
CA VAL A 34 5.07 -3.88 -3.90
C VAL A 34 5.25 -2.37 -3.83
N GLN A 35 6.38 -1.83 -4.29
CA GLN A 35 6.64 -0.40 -4.31
C GLN A 35 5.67 0.34 -5.25
N ASN A 36 5.45 -0.18 -6.47
CA ASN A 36 4.50 0.40 -7.41
C ASN A 36 3.06 0.40 -6.87
N ILE A 37 2.65 -0.67 -6.20
CA ILE A 37 1.34 -0.75 -5.53
C ILE A 37 1.28 0.27 -4.38
N SER A 38 2.34 0.37 -3.57
CA SER A 38 2.44 1.33 -2.46
C SER A 38 2.27 2.77 -2.97
N ASP A 39 2.98 3.13 -4.05
CA ASP A 39 2.93 4.46 -4.64
C ASP A 39 1.56 4.77 -5.23
N THR A 40 0.93 3.79 -5.88
CA THR A 40 -0.45 3.92 -6.38
C THR A 40 -1.43 4.13 -5.22
N ILE A 41 -1.32 3.37 -4.13
CA ILE A 41 -2.18 3.53 -2.96
C ILE A 41 -1.99 4.92 -2.35
N ARG A 42 -0.75 5.38 -2.19
CA ARG A 42 -0.44 6.71 -1.64
C ARG A 42 -1.05 7.83 -2.49
N SER A 43 -1.12 7.69 -3.81
CA SER A 43 -1.70 8.72 -4.68
C SER A 43 -3.24 8.70 -4.69
N VAL A 44 -3.85 7.51 -4.66
CA VAL A 44 -5.31 7.34 -4.84
C VAL A 44 -6.07 7.46 -3.52
N PHE A 45 -5.51 6.97 -2.41
CA PHE A 45 -6.21 6.88 -1.13
C PHE A 45 -6.72 8.23 -0.58
N PRO A 46 -5.95 9.33 -0.61
CA PRO A 46 -6.45 10.64 -0.17
C PRO A 46 -7.66 11.13 -0.99
N ILE A 47 -7.68 10.82 -2.28
CA ILE A 47 -8.77 11.22 -3.18
C ILE A 47 -10.04 10.46 -2.82
N ILE A 48 -9.94 9.13 -2.66
CA ILE A 48 -11.08 8.28 -2.24
C ILE A 48 -11.62 8.75 -0.89
N LEU A 49 -10.75 9.01 0.10
CA LEU A 49 -11.17 9.50 1.40
C LEU A 49 -11.86 10.86 1.33
N GLY A 50 -11.37 11.78 0.50
CA GLY A 50 -12.02 13.06 0.27
C GLY A 50 -13.44 12.91 -0.27
N VAL A 51 -13.62 12.01 -1.25
CA VAL A 51 -14.95 11.73 -1.83
C VAL A 51 -15.89 11.09 -0.81
N ILE A 52 -15.44 10.06 -0.07
CA ILE A 52 -16.27 9.40 0.95
C ILE A 52 -16.63 10.39 2.06
N PHE A 53 -15.68 11.23 2.50
CA PHE A 53 -15.95 12.29 3.48
C PHE A 53 -16.99 13.29 2.97
N LEU A 54 -16.86 13.77 1.73
CA LEU A 54 -17.80 14.71 1.15
C LEU A 54 -19.21 14.11 1.07
N VAL A 55 -19.31 12.90 0.54
CA VAL A 55 -20.59 12.17 0.40
C VAL A 55 -21.20 11.89 1.77
N GLY A 56 -20.42 11.39 2.73
CA GLY A 56 -20.86 11.15 4.11
C GLY A 56 -21.31 12.42 4.81
N PHE A 57 -20.59 13.53 4.62
CA PHE A 57 -20.95 14.84 5.15
C PHE A 57 -22.27 15.33 4.55
N LEU A 58 -22.44 15.25 3.24
CA LEU A 58 -23.66 15.66 2.53
C LEU A 58 -24.88 14.82 2.93
N PHE A 59 -24.74 13.49 3.06
CA PHE A 59 -25.82 12.65 3.57
C PHE A 59 -26.20 12.96 5.01
N ASN A 60 -25.26 13.50 5.78
CA ASN A 60 -25.52 13.90 7.16
C ASN A 60 -25.94 15.38 7.27
N ALA A 61 -25.88 16.17 6.19
CA ALA A 61 -26.27 17.59 6.12
C ALA A 61 -27.74 17.82 6.48
N GLY A 62 -28.61 16.84 6.21
CA GLY A 62 -30.02 16.89 6.63
C GLY A 62 -30.21 17.01 8.15
N HIS A 63 -29.24 16.54 8.96
CA HIS A 63 -29.25 16.73 10.41
C HIS A 63 -28.76 18.12 10.85
N PHE A 64 -28.09 18.88 9.97
CA PHE A 64 -27.55 20.20 10.27
C PHE A 64 -28.48 21.35 9.90
N PHE A 65 -29.29 21.21 8.83
CA PHE A 65 -30.05 22.32 8.25
C PHE A 65 -31.55 22.03 8.04
N GLY A 66 -32.07 20.92 8.56
CA GLY A 66 -33.50 20.58 8.46
C GLY A 66 -34.39 21.38 9.42
N GLU A 67 -35.70 21.32 9.22
CA GLU A 67 -36.73 21.97 10.07
C GLU A 67 -36.70 21.48 11.54
N ASN A 68 -36.04 20.34 11.79
CA ASN A 68 -35.68 19.81 13.11
C ASN A 68 -34.16 19.64 13.26
N ALA A 69 -33.37 20.62 12.82
CA ALA A 69 -31.91 20.57 12.85
C ALA A 69 -31.37 20.35 14.27
N ASP A 70 -30.87 19.14 14.52
CA ASP A 70 -30.17 18.77 15.75
C ASP A 70 -28.66 18.82 15.46
N LEU A 71 -28.10 20.03 15.61
CA LEU A 71 -26.67 20.31 15.43
C LEU A 71 -25.80 19.36 16.25
N LYS A 72 -26.22 19.00 17.47
CA LYS A 72 -25.46 18.10 18.34
C LYS A 72 -25.39 16.70 17.73
N LYS A 73 -26.49 16.22 17.16
CA LYS A 73 -26.56 14.92 16.49
C LYS A 73 -25.79 14.91 15.16
N GLY A 74 -25.87 16.00 14.39
CA GLY A 74 -25.09 16.19 13.16
C GLY A 74 -23.58 16.17 13.43
N ILE A 75 -23.13 17.01 14.36
CA ILE A 75 -21.71 17.13 14.75
C ILE A 75 -21.17 15.82 15.29
N THR A 76 -21.89 15.16 16.21
CA THR A 76 -21.44 13.88 16.80
C THR A 76 -21.15 12.82 15.74
N ARG A 77 -22.00 12.72 14.71
CA ARG A 77 -21.81 11.75 13.63
C ARG A 77 -20.62 12.09 12.73
N VAL A 78 -20.44 13.36 12.36
CA VAL A 78 -19.27 13.80 11.59
C VAL A 78 -17.99 13.56 12.39
N LEU A 79 -17.99 13.88 13.69
CA LEU A 79 -16.86 13.61 14.58
C LEU A 79 -16.49 12.13 14.62
N VAL A 80 -17.47 11.24 14.80
CA VAL A 80 -17.22 9.79 14.80
C VAL A 80 -16.64 9.34 13.45
N PHE A 81 -17.17 9.83 12.33
CA PHE A 81 -16.66 9.51 11.00
C PHE A 81 -15.21 9.97 10.82
N VAL A 82 -14.89 11.21 11.21
CA VAL A 82 -13.53 11.76 11.15
C VAL A 82 -12.57 10.96 12.04
N LEU A 83 -13.01 10.55 13.23
CA LEU A 83 -12.19 9.79 14.17
C LEU A 83 -11.84 8.41 13.61
N ILE A 84 -12.82 7.71 13.03
CA ILE A 84 -12.61 6.42 12.37
C ILE A 84 -11.71 6.58 11.14
N ALA A 85 -12.03 7.52 10.24
CA ALA A 85 -11.25 7.77 9.03
C ALA A 85 -9.80 8.14 9.36
N GLY A 86 -9.59 9.00 10.36
CA GLY A 86 -8.26 9.38 10.84
C GLY A 86 -7.48 8.21 11.43
N ALA A 87 -8.12 7.33 12.21
CA ALA A 87 -7.48 6.12 12.71
C ALA A 87 -7.06 5.17 11.58
N VAL A 88 -7.93 4.96 10.59
CA VAL A 88 -7.62 4.15 9.41
C VAL A 88 -6.43 4.74 8.65
N VAL A 89 -6.46 6.04 8.32
CA VAL A 89 -5.34 6.74 7.64
C VAL A 89 -4.04 6.61 8.44
N GLY A 90 -4.10 6.82 9.76
CA GLY A 90 -2.94 6.77 10.63
C GLY A 90 -2.27 5.39 10.65
N ILE A 91 -3.07 4.33 10.76
CA ILE A 91 -2.56 2.95 10.69
C ILE A 91 -1.94 2.68 9.32
N PHE A 92 -2.62 3.04 8.23
CA PHE A 92 -2.07 2.86 6.88
C PHE A 92 -0.75 3.60 6.69
N THR A 93 -0.66 4.85 7.13
CA THR A 93 0.55 5.67 7.02
C THR A 93 1.70 5.08 7.85
N TYR A 94 1.40 4.61 9.06
CA TYR A 94 2.37 3.94 9.93
C TYR A 94 2.93 2.67 9.29
N LEU A 95 2.07 1.82 8.74
CA LEU A 95 2.50 0.58 8.08
C LEU A 95 3.36 0.87 6.84
N ILE A 96 2.99 1.86 6.05
CA ILE A 96 3.77 2.28 4.87
C ILE A 96 5.14 2.85 5.29
N GLY A 97 5.20 3.64 6.36
CA GLY A 97 6.45 4.23 6.87
C GLY A 97 7.42 3.24 7.49
N ILE A 98 7.00 2.01 7.79
CA ILE A 98 7.89 0.91 8.22
C ILE A 98 8.48 0.17 7.02
N VAL A 99 7.76 0.16 5.88
CA VAL A 99 8.17 -0.55 4.66
C VAL A 99 9.17 0.26 3.83
N VAL A 100 9.28 1.57 4.09
CA VAL A 100 10.28 2.49 3.52
C VAL A 100 11.45 2.63 4.47
#